data_AF-A0A1G8MNW0-F1
#
_entry.id   AF-A0A1G8MNW0-F1
#
_cell.length_a   1.000
_cell.length_b   1.000
_cell.length_c   1.000
_cell.angle_alpha   90.00
_cell.angle_beta   90.00
_cell.angle_gamma   90.00
#
_symmetry.space_group_name_H-M   'P 1'
#
loop_
_entity.id
_entity.type
_entity.pdbx_description
1 polymer ?
#
loop_
_entity_poly.entity_id
_entity_poly.type
_entity_poly.pdbx_seq_one_letter_code
_entity_poly.pdbx_strand_id
1 'polypeptide(L)'
;MAHSAQCVVSFIANLSPIYHGEEILGMHVARSLMDGTVIVPEPNDEQEPEDASVIVWCQGDSSRASEVPAYLMASNALVSYVQFHSVGRDAEYAGNLLDDLSKHFIHKTGATMCLPYREEEFAFLGKVLKATEAAGPKIAWEALKKGLGL
;
A
#
# COMPACT_ATOMS: atom_id res chain seq x y z
N MET A 1 9.85 -14.56 -19.00
CA MET A 1 10.61 -13.36 -18.61
C MET A 1 9.67 -12.56 -17.74
N ALA A 2 9.96 -12.46 -16.44
CA ALA A 2 9.08 -11.77 -15.50
C ALA A 2 9.48 -10.30 -15.52
N HIS A 3 8.63 -9.44 -16.11
CA HIS A 3 8.81 -8.00 -16.01
C HIS A 3 8.32 -7.55 -14.63
N SER A 4 9.20 -7.60 -13.64
CA SER A 4 8.90 -7.34 -12.23
C SER A 4 8.23 -5.98 -12.04
N ALA A 5 8.79 -4.90 -12.60
CA ALA A 5 8.16 -3.59 -12.62
C ALA A 5 6.77 -3.58 -13.29
N GLN A 6 6.60 -4.25 -14.43
CA GLN A 6 5.31 -4.32 -15.14
C GLN A 6 4.23 -5.01 -14.30
N CYS A 7 4.57 -6.07 -13.57
CA CYS A 7 3.63 -6.75 -12.67
C CYS A 7 3.13 -5.79 -11.58
N VAL A 8 4.03 -4.98 -11.00
CA VAL A 8 3.69 -3.98 -9.99
C VAL A 8 2.80 -2.88 -10.58
N VAL A 9 3.17 -2.31 -11.73
CA VAL A 9 2.36 -1.29 -12.41
C VAL A 9 0.98 -1.83 -12.77
N SER A 10 0.89 -3.07 -13.23
CA SER A 10 -0.38 -3.72 -13.57
C SER A 10 -1.26 -3.93 -12.34
N PHE A 11 -0.67 -4.25 -11.18
CA PHE A 11 -1.40 -4.28 -9.91
C PHE A 11 -1.98 -2.90 -9.58
N ILE A 12 -1.15 -1.85 -9.63
CA ILE A 12 -1.58 -0.48 -9.31
C ILE A 12 -2.68 0.00 -10.27
N ALA A 13 -2.55 -0.28 -11.57
CA ALA A 13 -3.54 0.06 -12.59
C ALA A 13 -4.94 -0.51 -12.34
N ASN A 14 -5.05 -1.59 -11.55
CA ASN A 14 -6.32 -2.21 -11.17
C ASN A 14 -6.93 -1.63 -9.87
N LEU A 15 -6.28 -0.66 -9.22
CA LEU A 15 -6.77 -0.01 -7.99
C LEU A 15 -7.82 1.09 -8.28
N SER A 16 -8.88 0.72 -8.98
CA SER A 16 -10.01 1.62 -9.31
C SER A 16 -10.89 1.94 -8.08
N PRO A 17 -11.32 3.20 -7.88
CA PRO A 17 -11.29 4.30 -8.84
C PRO A 17 -10.12 5.27 -8.67
N ILE A 18 -9.12 4.98 -7.83
CA ILE A 18 -7.99 5.91 -7.62
C ILE A 18 -7.02 5.84 -8.79
N TYR A 19 -6.78 4.64 -9.30
CA TYR A 19 -5.91 4.40 -10.44
C TYR A 19 -6.66 3.72 -11.57
N HIS A 20 -6.20 3.97 -12.79
CA HIS A 20 -6.67 3.30 -13.99
C HIS A 20 -5.49 2.93 -14.88
N GLY A 21 -5.59 1.78 -15.55
CA GLY A 21 -4.63 1.36 -16.57
C GLY A 21 -4.85 2.08 -17.89
N GLU A 22 -3.79 2.51 -18.53
CA GLU A 22 -3.82 3.09 -19.87
C GLU A 22 -2.58 2.67 -20.67
N GLU A 23 -2.61 2.86 -21.99
CA GLU A 23 -1.48 2.57 -22.87
C GLU A 23 -0.80 3.89 -23.28
N ILE A 24 0.48 4.03 -22.96
CA ILE A 24 1.31 5.16 -23.39
C ILE A 24 2.56 4.63 -24.09
N LEU A 25 2.79 5.08 -25.34
CA LEU A 25 3.96 4.68 -26.15
C LEU A 25 4.12 3.14 -26.26
N GLY A 26 3.01 2.40 -26.21
CA GLY A 26 2.99 0.93 -26.28
C GLY A 26 3.33 0.23 -24.96
N MET A 27 3.37 0.97 -23.84
CA MET A 27 3.53 0.43 -22.50
C MET A 27 2.22 0.58 -21.71
N HIS A 28 1.85 -0.47 -21.00
CA HIS A 28 0.73 -0.43 -20.06
C HIS A 28 1.16 0.24 -18.75
N VAL A 29 0.62 1.41 -18.48
CA VAL A 29 0.96 2.27 -17.34
C VAL A 29 -0.22 2.42 -16.38
N ALA A 30 0.05 2.88 -15.16
CA ALA A 30 -1.00 3.23 -14.20
C ALA A 30 -1.10 4.75 -14.04
N ARG A 31 -2.28 5.32 -14.26
CA ARG A 31 -2.56 6.75 -14.03
C ARG A 31 -3.40 6.95 -12.78
N SER A 32 -2.94 7.83 -11.89
CA SER A 32 -3.71 8.37 -10.77
C SER A 32 -4.79 9.32 -11.28
N LEU A 33 -6.04 9.06 -10.92
CA LEU A 33 -7.18 9.95 -11.19
C LEU A 33 -7.26 11.14 -10.21
N MET A 34 -6.45 11.15 -9.16
CA MET A 34 -6.45 12.21 -8.15
C MET A 34 -5.67 13.45 -8.60
N ASP A 35 -4.54 13.25 -9.29
CA ASP A 35 -3.58 14.29 -9.61
C ASP A 35 -2.96 14.15 -11.01
N GLY A 36 -3.31 13.11 -11.75
CA GLY A 36 -2.81 12.83 -13.10
C GLY A 36 -1.42 12.18 -13.14
N THR A 37 -0.82 11.84 -11.99
CA THR A 37 0.49 11.17 -11.92
C THR A 37 0.46 9.84 -12.67
N VAL A 38 1.49 9.59 -13.49
CA VAL A 38 1.62 8.36 -14.30
C VAL A 38 2.80 7.54 -13.78
N ILE A 39 2.56 6.24 -13.58
CA ILE A 39 3.55 5.28 -13.12
C ILE A 39 3.88 4.37 -14.30
N VAL A 40 5.11 4.46 -14.76
CA VAL A 40 5.62 3.79 -15.95
C VAL A 40 6.59 2.70 -15.52
N PRO A 41 6.44 1.47 -16.02
CA PRO A 41 7.37 0.39 -15.72
C PRO A 41 8.66 0.60 -16.50
N GLU A 42 9.81 0.27 -15.89
CA GLU A 42 11.06 0.20 -16.63
C GLU A 42 10.98 -0.92 -17.68
N PRO A 43 11.23 -0.64 -18.98
CA PRO A 43 11.12 -1.65 -20.02
C PRO A 43 12.23 -2.70 -19.87
N ASN A 44 11.86 -3.98 -20.03
CA ASN A 44 12.78 -5.11 -19.89
C ASN A 44 13.43 -5.22 -18.50
N ASP A 45 12.73 -4.81 -17.44
CA ASP A 45 13.17 -5.09 -16.08
C ASP A 45 13.18 -6.61 -15.81
N GLU A 46 14.35 -7.13 -15.48
CA GLU A 46 14.60 -8.53 -15.11
C GLU A 46 15.06 -8.67 -13.65
N GLN A 47 15.01 -7.58 -12.88
CA GLN A 47 15.36 -7.59 -11.46
C GLN A 47 14.36 -8.40 -10.65
N GLU A 48 14.79 -8.83 -9.46
CA GLU A 48 13.88 -9.39 -8.48
C GLU A 48 12.76 -8.38 -8.15
N PRO A 49 11.54 -8.84 -7.84
CA PRO A 49 10.41 -7.97 -7.55
C PRO A 49 10.66 -6.89 -6.49
N GLU A 50 11.55 -7.15 -5.53
CA GLU A 50 11.89 -6.23 -4.45
C GLU A 50 12.87 -5.12 -4.87
N ASP A 51 13.69 -5.38 -5.90
CA ASP A 51 14.67 -4.46 -6.46
C ASP A 51 14.13 -3.67 -7.67
N ALA A 52 12.99 -4.10 -8.21
CA ALA A 52 12.32 -3.46 -9.34
C ALA A 52 12.03 -1.98 -9.06
N SER A 53 12.21 -1.15 -10.10
CA SER A 53 11.96 0.29 -10.05
C SER A 53 10.96 0.74 -11.11
N VAL A 54 10.30 1.86 -10.86
CA VAL A 54 9.35 2.49 -11.78
C VAL A 54 9.70 3.95 -11.97
N ILE A 55 9.34 4.50 -13.12
CA ILE A 55 9.44 5.92 -13.41
C ILE A 55 8.09 6.58 -13.14
N VAL A 56 8.08 7.58 -12.27
CA VAL A 56 6.88 8.36 -11.94
C VAL A 56 6.94 9.69 -12.65
N TRP A 57 5.99 9.95 -13.55
CA TRP A 57 5.79 11.25 -14.18
C TRP A 57 4.81 12.07 -13.35
N CYS A 58 5.33 13.08 -12.65
CA CYS A 58 4.54 13.96 -11.80
C CYS A 58 3.44 14.65 -12.63
N GLN A 59 2.18 14.43 -12.26
CA GLN A 59 1.02 14.98 -13.00
C GLN A 59 1.01 14.59 -14.50
N GLY A 60 1.67 13.49 -14.86
CA GLY A 60 1.75 13.00 -16.22
C GLY A 60 2.76 13.73 -17.12
N ASP A 61 3.56 14.65 -16.58
CA ASP A 61 4.63 15.33 -17.31
C ASP A 61 5.91 14.49 -17.31
N SER A 62 6.28 13.95 -18.48
CA SER A 62 7.48 13.12 -18.64
C SER A 62 8.79 13.88 -18.43
N SER A 63 8.76 15.22 -18.45
CA SER A 63 9.94 16.04 -18.09
C SER A 63 10.12 16.19 -16.58
N ARG A 64 9.10 15.86 -15.79
CA ARG A 64 9.10 15.87 -14.32
C ARG A 64 9.05 14.44 -13.78
N ALA A 65 10.09 13.68 -14.11
CA ALA A 65 10.19 12.26 -13.78
C ALA A 65 11.02 12.01 -12.49
N SER A 66 10.70 10.94 -11.79
CA SER A 66 11.52 10.41 -10.70
C SER A 66 11.48 8.90 -10.72
N GLU A 67 12.65 8.27 -10.57
CA GLU A 67 12.77 6.83 -10.39
C GLU A 67 12.56 6.49 -8.92
N VAL A 68 11.72 5.50 -8.65
CA VAL A 68 11.41 5.05 -7.29
C VAL A 68 11.29 3.53 -7.24
N PRO A 69 11.58 2.89 -6.09
CA PRO A 69 11.32 1.47 -5.91
C PRO A 69 9.83 1.15 -6.13
N ALA A 70 9.58 0.14 -6.96
CA ALA A 70 8.23 -0.21 -7.41
C ALA A 70 7.32 -0.60 -6.23
N TYR A 71 7.84 -1.39 -5.29
CA TYR A 71 7.08 -1.84 -4.12
C TYR A 71 6.67 -0.68 -3.21
N LEU A 72 7.48 0.39 -3.08
CA LEU A 72 7.12 1.56 -2.30
C LEU A 72 5.98 2.34 -2.96
N MET A 73 6.04 2.50 -4.28
CA MET A 73 4.96 3.15 -5.03
C MET A 73 3.64 2.37 -4.90
N ALA A 74 3.71 1.04 -5.01
CA ALA A 74 2.54 0.18 -4.80
C ALA A 74 2.00 0.25 -3.37
N SER A 75 2.87 0.34 -2.37
CA SER A 75 2.47 0.50 -0.96
C SER A 75 1.66 1.79 -0.77
N ASN A 76 2.12 2.91 -1.32
CA ASN A 76 1.41 4.20 -1.26
C ASN A 76 0.05 4.15 -1.99
N ALA A 77 0.02 3.54 -3.17
CA ALA A 77 -1.20 3.41 -3.97
C ALA A 77 -2.24 2.54 -3.24
N LEU A 78 -1.82 1.42 -2.66
CA LEU A 78 -2.68 0.50 -1.92
C LEU A 78 -3.23 1.16 -0.66
N VAL A 79 -2.40 1.87 0.12
CA VAL A 79 -2.88 2.60 1.32
C VAL A 79 -3.93 3.63 0.94
N SER A 80 -3.71 4.39 -0.13
CA SER A 80 -4.69 5.37 -0.63
C SER A 80 -5.99 4.68 -1.04
N TYR A 81 -5.90 3.53 -1.71
CA TYR A 81 -7.05 2.71 -2.11
C TYR A 81 -7.86 2.24 -0.89
N VAL A 82 -7.19 1.67 0.11
CA VAL A 82 -7.84 1.21 1.34
C VAL A 82 -8.53 2.37 2.05
N GLN A 83 -7.85 3.52 2.18
CA GLN A 83 -8.44 4.71 2.80
C GLN A 83 -9.71 5.17 2.10
N PHE A 84 -9.69 5.24 0.76
CA PHE A 84 -10.85 5.63 -0.03
C PHE A 84 -12.04 4.67 0.16
N HIS A 85 -11.80 3.36 0.09
CA HIS A 85 -12.86 2.35 0.23
C HIS A 85 -13.34 2.15 1.67
N SER A 86 -12.58 2.64 2.66
CA SER A 86 -12.94 2.53 4.08
C SER A 86 -13.77 3.71 4.59
N VAL A 87 -14.05 4.73 3.77
CA VAL A 87 -14.89 5.86 4.18
C VAL A 87 -16.29 5.37 4.59
N GLY A 88 -16.69 5.68 5.84
CA GLY A 88 -17.97 5.25 6.41
C GLY A 88 -18.00 3.78 6.86
N ARG A 89 -16.86 3.09 6.88
CA ARG A 89 -16.69 1.73 7.42
C ARG A 89 -15.96 1.77 8.76
N ASP A 90 -16.01 0.66 9.48
CA ASP A 90 -15.22 0.48 10.69
C ASP A 90 -13.74 0.19 10.38
N ALA A 91 -12.91 0.23 11.43
CA ALA A 91 -11.47 -0.02 11.31
C ALA A 91 -11.15 -1.49 10.97
N GLU A 92 -12.03 -2.43 11.34
CA GLU A 92 -11.85 -3.85 11.04
C GLU A 92 -11.93 -4.10 9.53
N TYR A 93 -12.88 -3.46 8.84
CA TYR A 93 -12.98 -3.50 7.38
C TYR A 93 -11.69 -3.01 6.70
N ALA A 94 -11.16 -1.87 7.15
CA ALA A 94 -9.92 -1.32 6.58
C ALA A 94 -8.73 -2.27 6.78
N GLY A 95 -8.61 -2.88 7.96
CA GLY A 95 -7.58 -3.86 8.28
C GLY A 95 -7.68 -5.11 7.40
N ASN A 96 -8.88 -5.69 7.28
CA ASN A 96 -9.12 -6.87 6.45
C ASN A 96 -8.83 -6.59 4.97
N LEU A 97 -9.29 -5.45 4.44
CA LEU A 97 -9.03 -5.06 3.06
C LEU A 97 -7.54 -4.87 2.79
N LEU A 98 -6.81 -4.23 3.71
CA LEU A 98 -5.36 -4.06 3.61
C LEU A 98 -4.62 -5.40 3.59
N ASP A 99 -5.00 -6.34 4.46
CA ASP A 99 -4.39 -7.66 4.54
C ASP A 99 -4.65 -8.50 3.26
N ASP A 100 -5.90 -8.54 2.80
CA ASP A 100 -6.29 -9.24 1.57
C ASP A 100 -5.55 -8.69 0.35
N LEU A 101 -5.49 -7.36 0.20
CA LEU A 101 -4.77 -6.73 -0.91
C LEU A 101 -3.27 -6.92 -0.82
N SER A 102 -2.70 -6.95 0.39
CA SER A 102 -1.26 -7.22 0.60
C SER A 102 -0.90 -8.65 0.18
N LYS A 103 -1.73 -9.63 0.55
CA LYS A 103 -1.58 -11.02 0.10
C LYS A 103 -1.73 -11.15 -1.41
N HIS A 104 -2.71 -10.44 -1.97
CA HIS A 104 -2.93 -10.43 -3.41
C HIS A 104 -1.75 -9.80 -4.16
N PHE A 105 -1.17 -8.71 -3.64
CA PHE A 105 0.03 -8.09 -4.18
C PHE A 105 1.18 -9.10 -4.22
N ILE A 106 1.51 -9.73 -3.10
CA ILE A 106 2.58 -10.75 -3.03
C ILE A 106 2.35 -11.86 -4.05
N HIS A 107 1.11 -12.35 -4.16
CA HIS A 107 0.78 -13.39 -5.12
C HIS A 107 0.95 -12.95 -6.58
N LYS A 108 0.65 -11.69 -6.92
CA LYS A 108 0.69 -11.17 -8.29
C LYS A 108 2.07 -10.69 -8.73
N THR A 109 2.88 -10.21 -7.80
CA THR A 109 4.15 -9.55 -8.12
C THR A 109 5.37 -10.28 -7.59
N GLY A 110 5.21 -11.10 -6.55
CA GLY A 110 6.31 -11.72 -5.81
C GLY A 110 7.00 -10.79 -4.80
N ALA A 111 6.66 -9.50 -4.79
CA ALA A 111 7.23 -8.51 -3.86
C ALA A 111 6.39 -8.37 -2.59
N THR A 112 7.01 -7.87 -1.52
CA THR A 112 6.33 -7.55 -0.26
C THR A 112 6.00 -6.05 -0.14
N MET A 113 4.85 -5.72 0.46
CA MET A 113 4.48 -4.33 0.74
C MET A 113 5.25 -3.76 1.93
N CYS A 114 5.63 -2.48 1.82
CA CYS A 114 6.17 -1.72 2.93
C CYS A 114 5.03 -1.04 3.69
N LEU A 115 4.60 -1.66 4.79
CA LEU A 115 3.55 -1.12 5.67
C LEU A 115 4.21 -0.70 7.00
N PRO A 116 4.44 0.60 7.24
CA PRO A 116 5.24 1.08 8.38
C PRO A 116 4.62 0.76 9.75
N TYR A 117 3.31 0.48 9.81
CA TYR A 117 2.56 0.25 11.06
C TYR A 117 2.02 -1.18 11.21
N ARG A 118 2.78 -2.20 10.80
CA ARG A 118 2.36 -3.60 10.98
C ARG A 118 2.51 -4.04 12.45
N GLU A 119 1.36 -4.19 13.11
CA GLU A 119 1.03 -4.89 14.37
C GLU A 119 1.80 -4.57 15.68
N GLU A 120 3.11 -4.36 15.69
CA GLU A 120 3.85 -4.27 16.97
C GLU A 120 3.42 -3.05 17.80
N GLU A 121 3.12 -1.93 17.13
CA GLU A 121 2.75 -0.67 17.80
C GLU A 121 1.26 -0.59 18.18
N PHE A 122 0.38 -1.42 17.63
CA PHE A 122 -1.07 -1.41 17.94
C PHE A 122 -1.53 -2.63 18.74
N ALA A 123 -0.69 -3.67 18.84
CA ALA A 123 -0.95 -4.81 19.71
C ALA A 123 -1.19 -4.39 21.16
N PHE A 124 -0.57 -3.29 21.62
CA PHE A 124 -0.85 -2.76 22.97
C PHE A 124 -2.25 -2.17 23.09
N LEU A 125 -2.75 -1.44 22.09
CA LEU A 125 -4.11 -0.88 22.11
C LEU A 125 -5.17 -1.98 22.11
N GLY A 126 -4.94 -3.05 21.32
CA GLY A 126 -5.78 -4.24 21.36
C GLY A 126 -5.79 -4.93 22.75
N LYS A 127 -4.64 -4.97 23.45
CA LYS A 127 -4.55 -5.48 24.83
C LYS A 127 -5.27 -4.56 25.83
N VAL A 128 -5.20 -3.25 25.65
CA VAL A 128 -5.87 -2.25 26.51
C VAL A 128 -7.39 -2.36 26.39
N LEU A 129 -7.92 -2.47 25.18
CA LEU A 129 -9.36 -2.63 24.92
C LEU A 129 -9.91 -3.93 25.54
N LYS A 130 -9.21 -5.05 25.38
CA LYS A 130 -9.59 -6.31 26.04
C LYS A 130 -9.53 -6.22 27.56
N ALA A 131 -8.57 -5.48 28.11
CA ALA A 131 -8.46 -5.27 29.55
C ALA A 131 -9.59 -4.40 30.12
N THR A 132 -10.06 -3.38 29.38
CA THR A 132 -11.25 -2.59 29.76
C THR A 132 -12.51 -3.46 29.82
N GLU A 133 -12.72 -4.32 28.83
CA GLU A 133 -13.91 -5.20 28.77
C GLU A 133 -13.91 -6.25 29.88
N ALA A 134 -12.75 -6.84 30.20
CA ALA A 134 -12.65 -7.92 31.17
C ALA A 134 -12.59 -7.43 32.63
N ALA A 135 -11.96 -6.28 32.88
CA ALA A 135 -11.51 -5.94 34.25
C ALA A 135 -11.68 -4.46 34.63
N GLY A 136 -12.22 -3.63 33.73
CA GLY A 136 -12.58 -2.24 34.00
C GLY A 136 -11.43 -1.21 33.87
N PRO A 137 -11.74 0.09 34.05
CA PRO A 137 -10.90 1.20 33.59
C PRO A 137 -9.52 1.29 34.25
N LYS A 138 -9.39 0.84 35.50
CA LYS A 138 -8.11 0.90 36.24
C LYS A 138 -7.05 -0.03 35.65
N ILE A 139 -7.43 -1.23 35.25
CA ILE A 139 -6.50 -2.22 34.70
C ILE A 139 -6.11 -1.85 33.27
N ALA A 140 -7.05 -1.29 32.50
CA ALA A 140 -6.75 -0.70 31.20
C ALA A 140 -5.76 0.45 31.27
N TRP A 141 -5.85 1.30 32.30
CA TRP A 141 -4.90 2.40 32.52
C TRP A 141 -3.48 1.91 32.78
N GLU A 142 -3.31 0.83 33.54
CA GLU A 142 -1.99 0.21 33.76
C GLU A 142 -1.44 -0.46 32.49
N ALA A 143 -2.28 -1.14 31.72
CA ALA A 143 -1.89 -1.72 30.44
C ALA A 143 -1.46 -0.65 29.43
N LEU A 144 -2.13 0.51 29.42
CA LEU A 144 -1.82 1.63 28.54
C LEU A 144 -0.48 2.28 28.90
N LYS A 145 -0.21 2.52 30.20
CA LYS A 145 1.10 3.02 30.66
C LYS A 145 2.24 2.11 30.21
N LYS A 146 2.08 0.81 30.44
CA LYS A 146 3.06 -0.21 30.05
C LYS A 146 3.27 -0.27 28.53
N GLY A 147 2.23 -0.04 27.73
CA GLY A 147 2.31 0.00 26.28
C GLY A 147 3.01 1.25 25.73
N LEU A 148 2.91 2.39 26.42
CA LEU A 148 3.55 3.66 26.05
C LEU A 148 4.97 3.82 26.62
N GLY A 149 5.45 2.87 27.41
CA GLY A 149 6.75 2.95 28.08
C GLY A 149 6.82 3.96 29.24
N LEU A 150 5.66 4.27 29.85
CA LEU A 150 5.48 5.24 30.96
C LEU A 150 5.28 4.56 32.32
#